data_AF-A0A7V9KQ14-F1
#
_entry.id   AF-A0A7V9KQ14-F1
#
_cell.length_a   1.000
_cell.length_b   1.000
_cell.length_c   1.000
_cell.angle_alpha   90.00
_cell.angle_beta   90.00
_cell.angle_gamma   90.00
#
_symmetry.space_group_name_H-M   'P 1'
#
loop_
_entity.id
_entity.type
_entity.pdbx_description
1 polymer ?
#
loop_
_entity_poly.entity_id
_entity_poly.type
_entity_poly.pdbx_seq_one_letter_code
_entity_poly.pdbx_strand_id
1 'polypeptide(L)'
;MYCPQCGTESSSGLQFCRSCGANLKVIGKAVALSEAIARSDRGPLPKLKEMIKNLKVEQVTEEVSRALDRMNQEIVSTPPAIKPNTPAWPFAKEKKTAAERRENHIVKGTVSLFSGIALMIFLYYFSAVLVLKLPPEAITKIPFELEPVVRILWLAGLMPTLSGLGHIIAGLLIRSKPARVIDETPQPQPSFNGRPSSQKVPGSVTEHTTHLLDSKQ
;
A
#
# COMPACT_ATOMS: atom_id res chain seq x y z
N MET A 1 -26.56 1.71 -4.69
CA MET A 1 -25.22 1.43 -4.10
C MET A 1 -24.18 2.27 -4.83
N TYR A 2 -23.22 2.87 -4.13
CA TYR A 2 -22.21 3.72 -4.77
C TYR A 2 -21.00 2.90 -5.21
N CYS A 3 -20.45 3.18 -6.39
CA CYS A 3 -19.22 2.55 -6.84
C CYS A 3 -18.04 3.09 -6.02
N PRO A 4 -17.23 2.27 -5.32
CA PRO A 4 -16.12 2.78 -4.52
C PRO A 4 -14.94 3.29 -5.37
N GLN A 5 -14.96 3.04 -6.68
CA GLN A 5 -13.88 3.43 -7.58
C GLN A 5 -14.11 4.83 -8.19
N CYS A 6 -15.37 5.24 -8.40
CA CYS A 6 -15.70 6.53 -9.01
C CYS A 6 -16.83 7.31 -8.32
N GLY A 7 -17.44 6.77 -7.26
CA GLY A 7 -18.48 7.44 -6.47
C GLY A 7 -19.85 7.55 -7.14
N THR A 8 -20.03 7.06 -8.37
CA THR A 8 -21.35 7.14 -9.03
C THR A 8 -22.36 6.16 -8.45
N GLU A 9 -23.61 6.60 -8.39
CA GLU A 9 -24.73 5.76 -7.96
C GLU A 9 -24.99 4.66 -8.99
N SER A 10 -25.05 3.42 -8.51
CA SER A 10 -25.35 2.24 -9.31
C SER A 10 -26.51 1.47 -8.70
N SER A 11 -27.40 0.96 -9.55
CA SER A 11 -28.50 0.10 -9.12
C SER A 11 -27.97 -1.29 -8.75
N SER A 12 -28.57 -1.92 -7.74
CA SER A 12 -28.12 -3.18 -7.12
C SER A 12 -28.12 -4.41 -8.05
N GLY A 13 -28.64 -4.30 -9.27
CA GLY A 13 -28.67 -5.39 -10.26
C GLY A 13 -27.53 -5.36 -11.30
N LEU A 14 -26.72 -4.29 -11.36
CA LEU A 14 -25.71 -4.12 -12.40
C LEU A 14 -24.40 -4.85 -12.06
N GLN A 15 -23.84 -5.53 -13.05
CA GLN A 15 -22.58 -6.28 -12.94
C GLN A 15 -21.35 -5.36 -12.94
N PHE A 16 -21.47 -4.23 -13.65
CA PHE A 16 -20.39 -3.27 -13.86
C PHE A 16 -20.90 -1.86 -13.64
N CYS A 17 -20.02 -0.97 -13.18
CA CYS A 17 -20.30 0.45 -13.09
C CYS A 17 -20.39 1.06 -14.49
N ARG A 18 -21.45 1.83 -14.77
CA ARG A 18 -21.64 2.51 -16.05
C ARG A 18 -20.65 3.66 -16.28
N SER A 19 -20.10 4.23 -15.20
CA SER A 19 -19.19 5.38 -15.29
C SER A 19 -17.72 4.98 -15.44
N CYS A 20 -17.25 3.94 -14.73
CA CYS A 20 -15.84 3.56 -14.74
C CYS A 20 -15.57 2.11 -15.18
N GLY A 21 -16.61 1.31 -15.45
CA GLY A 21 -16.46 -0.09 -15.87
C GLY A 21 -16.08 -1.08 -14.75
N ALA A 22 -15.93 -0.63 -13.50
CA ALA A 22 -15.55 -1.50 -12.39
C ALA A 22 -16.58 -2.61 -12.13
N ASN A 23 -16.12 -3.85 -11.89
CA ASN A 23 -16.98 -5.00 -11.63
C ASN A 23 -17.56 -4.96 -10.20
N LEU A 24 -18.85 -4.63 -10.10
CA LEU A 24 -19.55 -4.44 -8.83
C LEU A 24 -19.82 -5.76 -8.09
N LYS A 25 -19.80 -6.92 -8.77
CA LYS A 25 -19.97 -8.23 -8.11
C LYS A 25 -18.80 -8.58 -7.20
N VAL A 26 -17.58 -8.33 -7.66
CA VAL A 26 -16.36 -8.67 -6.90
C VAL A 26 -16.17 -7.68 -5.77
N ILE A 27 -16.33 -6.39 -6.09
CA ILE A 27 -16.17 -5.29 -5.15
C ILE A 27 -17.25 -5.35 -4.07
N GLY A 28 -18.51 -5.65 -4.41
CA GLY A 28 -19.58 -5.79 -3.43
C GLY A 28 -19.32 -6.88 -2.39
N LYS A 29 -18.73 -8.01 -2.80
CA LYS A 29 -18.32 -9.08 -1.88
C LYS A 29 -17.17 -8.66 -0.97
N ALA A 30 -16.17 -7.97 -1.51
CA ALA A 30 -15.03 -7.48 -0.73
C ALA A 30 -15.45 -6.41 0.29
N VAL A 31 -16.32 -5.48 -0.12
CA VAL A 31 -16.85 -4.44 0.77
C VAL A 31 -17.70 -5.07 1.88
N ALA A 32 -18.60 -6.01 1.55
CA ALA A 32 -19.39 -6.72 2.56
C ALA A 32 -18.52 -7.49 3.58
N LEU A 33 -17.41 -8.09 3.11
CA LEU A 33 -16.46 -8.79 3.98
C LEU A 33 -15.68 -7.80 4.86
N SER A 34 -15.19 -6.70 4.28
CA SER A 34 -14.50 -5.64 5.04
C SER A 34 -15.40 -4.99 6.09
N GLU A 35 -16.70 -4.84 5.79
CA GLU A 35 -17.68 -4.29 6.70
C GLU A 35 -18.05 -5.27 7.83
N ALA A 36 -18.05 -6.58 7.55
CA ALA A 36 -18.16 -7.61 8.59
C ALA A 36 -16.93 -7.63 9.52
N ILE A 37 -15.73 -7.40 8.98
CA ILE A 37 -14.49 -7.28 9.78
C ILE A 37 -14.50 -5.99 10.60
N ALA A 38 -14.90 -4.86 10.01
CA ALA A 38 -14.94 -3.57 10.70
C ALA A 38 -15.95 -3.54 11.86
N ARG A 39 -17.04 -4.32 11.79
CA ARG A 39 -17.96 -4.51 12.94
C ARG A 39 -17.46 -5.53 13.96
N SER A 40 -16.36 -6.24 13.68
CA SER A 40 -15.76 -7.25 14.54
C SER A 40 -14.63 -6.68 15.43
N ASP A 41 -14.82 -5.47 15.97
CA ASP A 41 -13.89 -4.77 16.89
C ASP A 41 -13.69 -5.44 18.28
N ARG A 42 -13.91 -6.76 18.39
CA ARG A 42 -13.62 -7.55 19.59
C ARG A 42 -12.58 -8.64 19.31
N GLY A 43 -11.35 -8.22 19.01
CA GLY A 43 -10.13 -9.03 19.18
C GLY A 43 -10.03 -10.31 18.32
N PRO A 44 -8.89 -11.05 18.45
CA PRO A 44 -8.64 -12.25 17.66
C PRO A 44 -9.57 -13.37 18.12
N LEU A 45 -10.56 -13.69 17.27
CA LEU A 45 -11.60 -14.70 17.46
C LEU A 45 -11.02 -16.09 17.84
N PRO A 46 -11.19 -16.57 19.10
CA PRO A 46 -10.87 -17.96 19.45
C PRO A 46 -11.80 -18.98 18.77
N LYS A 47 -12.98 -18.55 18.31
CA LYS A 47 -13.96 -19.40 17.62
C LYS A 47 -13.57 -19.83 16.20
N LEU A 48 -12.67 -19.11 15.52
CA LEU A 48 -12.17 -19.54 14.20
C LEU A 48 -11.32 -20.80 14.32
N LYS A 49 -10.52 -20.93 15.39
CA LYS A 49 -9.69 -22.10 15.66
C LYS A 49 -10.53 -23.35 15.97
N GLU A 50 -11.73 -23.18 16.54
CA GLU A 50 -12.66 -24.29 16.81
C GLU A 50 -13.57 -24.61 15.62
N MET A 51 -14.00 -23.61 14.84
CA MET A 51 -14.76 -23.87 13.60
C MET A 51 -13.90 -24.55 12.52
N ILE A 52 -12.60 -24.24 12.46
CA ILE A 52 -11.65 -24.93 11.56
C ILE A 52 -11.39 -26.37 12.00
N LYS A 53 -11.46 -26.69 13.29
CA LYS A 53 -11.31 -28.06 13.80
C LYS A 53 -12.55 -28.93 13.57
N ASN A 54 -13.74 -28.33 13.48
CA ASN A 54 -15.00 -29.06 13.29
C ASN A 54 -15.43 -29.18 11.81
N LEU A 55 -14.77 -28.48 10.89
CA LEU A 55 -14.83 -28.78 9.47
C LEU A 55 -14.09 -30.10 9.25
N LYS A 56 -14.84 -31.20 9.11
CA LYS A 56 -14.34 -32.53 8.72
C LYS A 56 -13.41 -32.43 7.50
N VAL A 57 -12.11 -32.40 7.78
CA VAL A 57 -10.97 -32.54 6.84
C VAL A 57 -10.81 -34.00 6.44
N GLU A 58 -11.89 -34.67 6.02
CA GLU A 58 -11.80 -36.04 5.49
C GLU A 58 -12.28 -36.17 4.05
N GLN A 59 -13.22 -35.33 3.59
CA GLN A 59 -13.74 -35.48 2.23
C GLN A 59 -13.12 -34.53 1.19
N VAL A 60 -12.63 -33.36 1.63
CA VAL A 60 -12.04 -32.35 0.72
C VAL A 60 -10.52 -32.53 0.58
N THR A 61 -9.88 -33.25 1.51
CA THR A 61 -8.44 -33.49 1.51
C THR A 61 -7.99 -34.40 0.39
N GLU A 62 -8.79 -35.39 0.00
CA GLU A 62 -8.37 -36.38 -1.00
C GLU A 62 -8.45 -35.82 -2.43
N GLU A 63 -9.47 -35.02 -2.74
CA GLU A 63 -9.56 -34.33 -4.03
C GLU A 63 -8.52 -33.21 -4.17
N VAL A 64 -8.28 -32.45 -3.09
CA VAL A 64 -7.23 -31.42 -3.08
C VAL A 64 -5.85 -32.06 -3.14
N SER A 65 -5.59 -33.18 -2.46
CA SER A 65 -4.30 -33.87 -2.55
C SER A 65 -4.06 -34.44 -3.95
N ARG A 66 -5.08 -35.01 -4.61
CA ARG A 66 -4.95 -35.44 -6.02
C ARG A 66 -4.75 -34.28 -6.98
N ALA A 67 -5.39 -33.12 -6.74
CA ALA A 67 -5.18 -31.92 -7.54
C ALA A 67 -3.77 -31.34 -7.33
N LEU A 68 -3.28 -31.35 -6.09
CA LEU A 68 -1.94 -30.90 -5.74
C LEU A 68 -0.87 -31.80 -6.36
N ASP A 69 -1.07 -33.12 -6.36
CA ASP A 69 -0.15 -34.08 -6.98
C ASP A 69 -0.08 -33.93 -8.50
N ARG A 70 -1.21 -33.66 -9.17
CA ARG A 70 -1.22 -33.34 -10.62
C ARG A 70 -0.42 -32.07 -10.92
N MET A 71 -0.62 -31.03 -10.13
CA MET A 71 0.14 -29.78 -10.28
C MET A 71 1.63 -30.01 -10.01
N ASN A 72 1.97 -30.83 -9.03
CA ASN A 72 3.37 -31.17 -8.73
C ASN A 72 4.03 -31.96 -9.87
N GLN A 73 3.30 -32.87 -10.52
CA GLN A 73 3.77 -33.56 -11.72
C GLN A 73 3.95 -32.63 -12.92
N GLU A 74 3.07 -31.64 -13.12
CA GLU A 74 3.25 -30.61 -14.16
C GLU A 74 4.50 -29.73 -13.88
N ILE A 75 4.76 -29.41 -12.61
CA ILE A 75 5.96 -28.67 -12.21
C ILE A 75 7.24 -29.47 -12.49
N VAL A 76 7.24 -30.78 -12.24
CA VAL A 76 8.39 -31.65 -12.52
C VAL A 76 8.62 -31.81 -14.04
N SER A 77 7.53 -31.80 -14.83
CA SER A 77 7.59 -32.02 -16.28
C SER A 77 8.01 -30.77 -17.06
N THR A 78 7.91 -29.58 -16.46
CA THR A 78 8.31 -28.33 -17.09
C THR A 78 9.74 -27.99 -16.63
N PRO A 79 10.78 -28.16 -17.46
CA PRO A 79 12.12 -27.72 -17.08
C PRO A 79 12.09 -26.20 -16.84
N PRO A 80 12.40 -25.71 -15.63
CA PRO A 80 12.35 -24.29 -15.37
C PRO A 80 13.44 -23.61 -16.18
N ALA A 81 13.06 -22.58 -16.94
CA ALA A 81 14.01 -21.63 -17.49
C ALA A 81 14.91 -21.16 -16.34
N ILE A 82 16.21 -21.44 -16.46
CA ILE A 82 17.23 -21.21 -15.45
C ILE A 82 17.22 -19.72 -15.09
N LYS A 83 16.59 -19.37 -13.96
CA LYS A 83 16.85 -18.11 -13.28
C LYS A 83 18.15 -18.28 -12.49
N PRO A 84 19.16 -17.43 -12.68
CA PRO A 84 20.44 -17.59 -12.01
C PRO A 84 20.25 -17.52 -10.49
N ASN A 85 20.63 -18.63 -9.87
CA ASN A 85 20.66 -18.90 -8.45
C ASN A 85 21.50 -17.82 -7.74
N THR A 86 20.84 -16.90 -7.04
CA THR A 86 21.52 -15.96 -6.13
C THR A 86 21.50 -16.57 -4.73
N PRO A 87 22.65 -16.65 -4.04
CA PRO A 87 22.76 -17.38 -2.78
C PRO A 87 21.88 -16.76 -1.69
N ALA A 88 21.07 -17.61 -1.07
CA ALA A 88 20.19 -17.28 0.05
C ALA A 88 21.01 -16.91 1.30
N TRP A 89 21.37 -15.63 1.41
CA TRP A 89 21.72 -15.01 2.69
C TRP A 89 20.44 -14.45 3.33
N PRO A 90 20.22 -14.58 4.66
CA PRO A 90 19.02 -14.11 5.36
C PRO A 90 18.89 -12.56 5.43
N PHE A 91 19.71 -11.83 4.67
CA PHE A 91 19.74 -10.37 4.62
C PHE A 91 19.64 -9.81 3.21
N ALA A 92 19.10 -10.57 2.26
CA ALA A 92 18.74 -10.05 0.94
C ALA A 92 17.58 -9.05 1.08
N LYS A 93 17.88 -7.86 1.61
CA LYS A 93 16.99 -6.71 1.62
C LYS A 93 16.62 -6.47 0.18
N GLU A 94 15.34 -6.64 -0.12
CA GLU A 94 14.74 -6.14 -1.36
C GLU A 94 15.32 -4.76 -1.64
N LYS A 95 15.78 -4.55 -2.86
CA LYS A 95 16.40 -3.28 -3.26
C LYS A 95 15.33 -2.19 -3.16
N LYS A 96 15.21 -1.59 -1.98
CA LYS A 96 14.23 -0.55 -1.67
C LYS A 96 14.35 0.55 -2.70
N THR A 97 13.21 0.96 -3.24
CA THR A 97 13.18 2.04 -4.23
C THR A 97 13.70 3.33 -3.58
N ALA A 98 14.29 4.23 -4.38
CA ALA A 98 14.79 5.51 -3.87
C ALA A 98 13.68 6.33 -3.18
N ALA A 99 12.42 6.18 -3.65
CA ALA A 99 11.24 6.78 -3.04
C ALA A 99 10.96 6.21 -1.63
N GLU A 100 10.99 4.88 -1.48
CA GLU A 100 10.78 4.23 -0.19
C GLU A 100 11.88 4.58 0.82
N ARG A 101 13.13 4.76 0.38
CA ARG A 101 14.21 5.25 1.25
C ARG A 101 13.95 6.67 1.74
N ARG A 102 13.45 7.56 0.87
CA ARG A 102 13.09 8.94 1.24
C ARG A 102 11.97 8.97 2.28
N GLU A 103 10.90 8.20 2.06
CA GLU A 103 9.79 8.11 3.00
C GLU A 103 10.26 7.62 4.37
N ASN A 104 11.07 6.55 4.40
CA ASN A 104 11.61 6.03 5.65
C ASN A 104 12.46 7.06 6.42
N HIS A 105 13.27 7.87 5.72
CA HIS A 105 14.04 8.94 6.37
C HIS A 105 13.14 10.06 6.91
N ILE A 106 12.11 10.46 6.16
CA ILE A 106 11.16 11.49 6.60
C ILE A 106 10.37 10.98 7.81
N VAL A 107 9.75 9.80 7.72
CA VAL A 107 8.94 9.22 8.82
C VAL A 107 9.79 9.05 10.07
N LYS A 108 10.99 8.46 9.96
CA LYS A 108 11.89 8.29 11.10
C LYS A 108 12.33 9.63 11.70
N GLY A 109 12.62 10.61 10.85
CA GLY A 109 12.97 11.96 11.28
C GLY A 109 11.82 12.67 12.01
N THR A 110 10.60 12.59 11.47
CA THR A 110 9.39 13.14 12.07
C THR A 110 9.09 12.52 13.43
N VAL A 111 9.12 11.18 13.53
CA VAL A 111 8.88 10.48 14.81
C VAL A 111 9.92 10.89 15.85
N SER A 112 11.21 10.93 15.49
CA SER A 112 12.29 11.33 16.40
C SER A 112 12.16 12.79 16.86
N LEU A 113 11.73 13.68 15.97
CA LEU A 113 11.53 15.10 16.28
C LEU A 113 10.39 15.29 17.28
N PHE A 114 9.23 14.68 17.03
CA PHE A 114 8.09 14.75 17.95
C PHE A 114 8.39 14.07 19.28
N SER A 115 9.08 12.92 19.28
CA SER A 115 9.48 12.27 20.52
C SER A 115 10.46 13.13 21.32
N GLY A 116 11.37 13.84 20.66
CA GLY A 116 12.31 14.74 21.32
C GLY A 116 11.63 15.95 21.96
N ILE A 117 10.70 16.59 21.23
CA ILE A 117 9.92 17.72 21.76
C ILE A 117 9.06 17.27 22.94
N ALA A 118 8.38 16.13 22.83
CA ALA A 118 7.58 15.58 23.92
C ALA A 118 8.44 15.27 25.15
N LEU A 119 9.62 14.66 24.96
CA LEU A 119 10.55 14.38 26.05
C LEU A 119 11.12 15.65 26.69
N MET A 120 11.40 16.69 25.90
CA MET A 120 11.78 18.01 26.39
C MET A 120 10.72 18.63 27.31
N ILE A 121 9.46 18.67 26.84
CA ILE A 121 8.33 19.21 27.60
C ILE A 121 8.11 18.39 28.87
N PHE A 122 8.18 17.05 28.77
CA PHE A 122 8.05 16.16 29.90
C PHE A 122 9.14 16.42 30.95
N LEU A 123 10.41 16.49 30.56
CA LEU A 123 11.53 16.75 31.47
C LEU A 123 11.45 18.14 32.12
N TYR A 124 10.95 19.14 31.39
CA TYR A 124 10.69 20.47 31.94
C TYR A 124 9.68 20.42 33.08
N TYR A 125 8.50 19.83 32.87
CA TYR A 125 7.50 19.71 33.94
C TYR A 125 7.93 18.75 35.05
N PHE A 126 8.60 17.66 34.70
CA PHE A 126 9.11 16.70 35.67
C PHE A 126 10.12 17.34 36.61
N SER A 127 11.08 18.11 36.08
CA SER A 127 12.05 18.84 36.92
C SER A 127 11.38 19.88 37.82
N ALA A 128 10.37 20.61 37.33
CA ALA A 128 9.60 21.55 38.14
C ALA A 128 8.88 20.86 39.30
N VAL A 129 8.22 19.72 39.04
CA VAL A 129 7.57 18.92 40.08
C VAL A 129 8.59 18.33 41.06
N LEU A 130 9.74 17.89 40.58
CA LEU A 130 10.82 17.34 41.42
C LEU A 130 11.30 18.39 42.42
N VAL A 131 11.58 19.61 41.95
CA VAL A 131 12.02 20.73 42.79
C VAL A 131 10.96 21.08 43.84
N LEU A 132 9.68 21.04 43.49
CA LEU A 132 8.58 21.33 44.41
C LEU A 132 8.34 20.22 45.46
N LYS A 133 8.73 18.98 45.17
CA LYS A 133 8.46 17.81 46.02
C LYS A 133 9.66 17.32 46.82
N LEU A 134 10.86 17.87 46.60
CA LEU A 134 12.04 17.48 47.36
C LEU A 134 11.96 18.03 48.80
N PRO A 135 11.96 17.17 49.84
CA PRO A 135 12.01 17.62 51.22
C PRO A 135 13.33 18.34 51.50
N PRO A 136 13.32 19.41 52.30
CA PRO A 136 14.51 20.25 52.54
C PRO A 136 15.69 19.48 53.16
N GLU A 137 15.43 18.38 53.87
CA GLU A 137 16.47 17.53 54.45
C GLU A 137 17.24 16.69 53.42
N ALA A 138 16.67 16.44 52.24
CA ALA A 138 17.39 15.76 51.16
C ALA A 138 18.37 16.71 50.44
N ILE A 139 18.05 18.01 50.41
CA ILE A 139 18.85 19.04 49.73
C ILE A 139 20.20 19.23 50.43
N THR A 140 20.24 19.12 51.76
CA THR A 140 21.49 19.32 52.54
C THR A 140 22.48 18.17 52.42
N LYS A 141 22.03 16.96 52.04
CA LYS A 141 22.91 15.81 51.79
C LYS A 141 23.52 15.77 50.39
N ILE A 142 22.99 16.59 49.48
CA ILE A 142 23.39 16.59 48.09
C ILE A 142 24.48 17.65 47.88
N PRO A 143 25.71 17.27 47.49
CA PRO A 143 26.82 18.20 47.33
C PRO A 143 26.83 18.94 45.98
N PHE A 144 25.76 18.84 45.18
CA PHE A 144 25.71 19.41 43.83
C PHE A 144 24.59 20.45 43.67
N GLU A 145 24.85 21.47 42.84
CA GLU A 145 23.87 22.51 42.50
C GLU A 145 22.79 21.93 41.57
N LEU A 146 21.52 22.10 41.92
CA LEU A 146 20.38 21.58 41.15
C LEU A 146 20.24 22.25 39.77
N GLU A 147 20.63 23.53 39.67
CA GLU A 147 20.51 24.31 38.44
C GLU A 147 21.28 23.71 37.24
N PRO A 148 22.59 23.39 37.34
CA PRO A 148 23.30 22.74 36.25
C PRO A 148 22.74 21.35 35.93
N VAL A 149 22.26 20.60 36.92
CA VAL A 149 21.63 19.28 36.68
C VAL A 149 20.37 19.42 35.83
N VAL A 150 19.51 20.40 36.13
CA VAL A 150 18.30 20.67 35.33
C VAL A 150 18.66 21.08 33.90
N ARG A 151 19.70 21.91 33.72
CA ARG A 151 20.18 22.30 32.37
C ARG A 151 20.70 21.10 31.58
N ILE A 152 21.47 20.21 32.21
CA ILE A 152 21.97 18.98 31.58
C ILE A 152 20.82 18.03 31.23
N LEU A 153 19.84 17.89 32.12
CA LEU A 153 18.65 17.08 31.88
C LEU A 153 17.85 17.62 30.69
N TRP A 154 17.75 18.94 30.55
CA TRP A 154 17.12 19.57 29.39
C TRP A 154 17.89 19.28 28.09
N LEU A 155 19.23 19.36 28.10
CA LEU A 155 20.06 18.99 26.95
C LEU A 155 19.86 17.54 26.48
N ALA A 156 19.48 16.62 27.39
CA ALA A 156 19.16 15.24 27.00
C ALA A 156 17.93 15.16 26.07
N GLY A 157 16.96 16.05 26.22
CA GLY A 157 15.83 16.17 25.31
C GLY A 157 16.17 16.83 23.97
N LEU A 158 17.24 17.62 23.91
CA LEU A 158 17.68 18.29 22.69
C LEU A 158 18.29 17.30 21.69
N MET A 159 19.02 16.30 22.19
CA MET A 159 19.67 15.28 21.36
C MET A 159 18.73 14.58 20.35
N PRO A 160 17.58 14.01 20.77
CA PRO A 160 16.62 13.40 19.83
C PRO A 160 16.00 14.39 18.83
N THR A 161 15.79 15.65 19.22
CA THR A 161 15.24 16.68 18.32
C THR A 161 16.21 17.02 17.20
N LEU A 162 17.50 17.21 17.52
CA LEU A 162 18.55 17.49 16.54
C LEU A 162 18.79 16.29 15.62
N SER A 163 18.77 15.06 16.17
CA SER A 163 18.86 13.84 15.37
C SER A 163 17.69 13.69 14.39
N GLY A 164 16.46 13.95 14.87
CA GLY A 164 15.26 13.92 14.04
C GLY A 164 15.31 14.94 12.90
N LEU A 165 15.72 16.17 13.19
CA LEU A 165 15.90 17.22 12.19
C LEU A 165 16.92 16.83 11.12
N GLY A 166 18.05 16.23 11.52
CA GLY A 166 19.06 15.72 10.59
C GLY A 166 18.51 14.67 9.63
N HIS A 167 17.67 13.75 10.11
CA HIS A 167 17.02 12.74 9.26
C HIS A 167 16.02 13.34 8.27
N ILE A 168 15.26 14.37 8.67
CA ILE A 168 14.33 15.08 7.78
C ILE A 168 15.10 15.78 6.66
N ILE A 169 16.16 16.53 7.00
CA ILE A 169 17.00 17.23 6.01
C ILE A 169 17.64 16.23 5.05
N ALA A 170 18.18 15.11 5.57
CA ALA A 170 18.74 14.05 4.73
C ALA A 170 17.69 13.45 3.77
N GLY A 171 16.45 13.24 4.22
CA GLY A 171 15.35 12.78 3.38
C GLY A 171 14.94 13.79 2.30
N LEU A 172 14.97 15.08 2.62
CA LEU A 172 14.63 16.16 1.68
C LEU A 172 15.72 16.37 0.61
N LEU A 173 16.99 16.14 0.95
CA LEU A 173 18.11 16.27 0.00
C LEU A 173 18.17 15.16 -1.05
N ILE A 174 17.48 14.03 -0.84
CA ILE A 174 17.40 12.95 -1.83
C ILE A 174 16.44 13.38 -2.95
N ARG A 175 17.01 13.90 -4.06
CA ARG A 175 16.26 14.29 -5.25
C ARG A 175 15.53 13.08 -5.83
N SER A 176 14.20 13.10 -5.78
CA SER A 176 13.37 12.08 -6.42
C SER A 176 13.54 12.22 -7.93
N LYS A 177 14.25 11.27 -8.55
CA LYS A 177 14.15 11.12 -10.01
C LYS A 177 12.69 10.75 -10.28
N PRO A 178 11.94 11.52 -11.10
CA PRO A 178 10.60 11.13 -11.47
C PRO A 178 10.71 9.73 -12.06
N ALA A 179 9.96 8.79 -11.50
CA ALA A 179 9.82 7.48 -12.10
C ALA A 179 9.41 7.75 -13.54
N ARG A 180 10.26 7.35 -14.49
CA ARG A 180 9.90 7.41 -15.91
C ARG A 180 8.58 6.68 -16.00
N VAL A 181 7.53 7.44 -16.31
CA VAL A 181 6.23 6.89 -16.63
C VAL A 181 6.50 5.89 -17.75
N ILE A 182 6.37 4.61 -17.45
CA ILE A 182 6.36 3.56 -18.46
C ILE A 182 4.98 3.65 -19.12
N ASP A 183 4.74 4.77 -19.80
CA ASP A 183 3.70 4.93 -20.82
C ASP A 183 4.43 5.03 -22.14
N GLU A 184 5.00 3.90 -22.55
CA GLU A 184 5.24 3.62 -23.95
C GLU A 184 4.99 2.12 -24.12
N THR A 185 3.72 1.76 -23.96
CA THR A 185 3.19 0.64 -24.75
C THR A 185 3.38 1.08 -26.21
N PRO A 186 4.16 0.36 -27.03
CA PRO A 186 4.37 0.72 -28.42
C PRO A 186 3.00 0.75 -29.10
N GLN A 187 2.49 1.94 -29.39
CA GLN A 187 1.39 2.05 -30.33
C GLN A 187 1.93 1.49 -31.66
N PRO A 188 1.24 0.53 -32.30
CA PRO A 188 1.64 0.08 -33.62
C PRO A 188 1.53 1.29 -34.55
N GLN A 189 2.67 1.82 -34.99
CA GLN A 189 2.71 2.84 -36.04
C GLN A 189 2.10 2.23 -37.30
N PRO A 190 0.98 2.75 -37.85
CA PRO A 190 0.58 2.40 -39.19
C PRO A 190 1.59 3.04 -40.15
N SER A 191 2.40 2.20 -40.78
CA SER A 191 3.34 2.56 -41.84
C SER A 191 2.56 3.17 -43.01
N PHE A 192 2.45 4.50 -43.04
CA PHE A 192 1.87 5.23 -44.14
C PHE A 192 2.89 5.38 -45.28
N ASN A 193 3.22 4.27 -45.94
CA ASN A 193 3.78 4.30 -47.28
C ASN A 193 2.63 4.46 -48.28
N GLY A 194 2.12 5.69 -48.35
CA GLY A 194 1.09 6.11 -49.29
C GLY A 194 1.68 6.57 -50.62
N ARG A 195 1.94 5.61 -51.50
CA ARG A 195 1.87 5.79 -52.96
C ARG A 195 0.43 6.20 -53.30
N PRO A 196 0.18 7.17 -54.21
CA PRO A 196 -1.19 7.59 -54.52
C PRO A 196 -1.91 6.47 -55.26
N SER A 197 -2.87 5.81 -54.60
CA SER A 197 -3.86 4.98 -55.25
C SER A 197 -5.25 5.53 -54.94
N SER A 198 -5.98 5.76 -56.01
CA SER A 198 -7.33 6.29 -56.14
C SER A 198 -8.26 5.90 -54.98
N GLN A 199 -8.64 6.89 -54.16
CA GLN A 199 -9.53 6.74 -53.03
C GLN A 199 -10.98 6.69 -53.53
N LYS A 200 -11.55 5.49 -53.58
CA LYS A 200 -12.99 5.27 -53.75
C LYS A 200 -13.65 5.56 -52.39
N VAL A 201 -14.46 6.62 -52.34
CA VAL A 201 -15.19 7.04 -51.13
C VAL A 201 -16.21 5.95 -50.75
N PRO A 202 -16.25 5.47 -49.49
CA PRO A 202 -17.28 4.55 -49.03
C PRO A 202 -18.61 5.31 -48.85
N GLY A 203 -19.64 4.86 -49.56
CA GLY A 203 -20.98 5.40 -49.52
C GLY A 203 -21.62 5.28 -48.13
N SER A 204 -22.41 6.28 -47.80
CA SER A 204 -23.24 6.36 -46.59
C SER A 204 -24.21 5.18 -46.50
N VAL A 205 -24.37 4.63 -45.30
CA VAL A 205 -25.21 3.44 -44.97
C VAL A 205 -26.73 3.72 -45.10
N THR A 206 -27.13 4.91 -45.56
CA THR A 206 -28.53 5.28 -45.74
C THR A 206 -29.11 4.96 -47.13
N GLU A 207 -28.29 4.54 -48.12
CA GLU A 207 -28.77 4.36 -49.52
C GLU A 207 -29.17 2.91 -49.88
N HIS A 208 -28.90 1.92 -49.01
CA HIS A 208 -29.12 0.51 -49.36
C HIS A 208 -30.53 -0.04 -49.15
N THR A 209 -31.50 0.75 -48.65
CA THR A 209 -32.87 0.26 -48.39
C THR A 209 -33.94 0.76 -49.35
N THR A 210 -33.66 1.74 -50.21
CA THR A 210 -34.64 2.28 -51.17
C THR A 210 -34.71 1.51 -52.50
N HIS A 211 -33.72 0.69 -52.83
CA HIS A 211 -33.68 -0.03 -54.12
C HIS A 211 -34.56 -1.29 -54.20
N LEU A 212 -35.30 -1.66 -53.15
CA LEU A 212 -36.15 -2.86 -53.11
C LEU A 212 -37.63 -2.62 -53.45
N LEU A 213 -38.04 -1.38 -53.77
CA LEU A 213 -39.46 -1.07 -54.07
C LEU A 213 -39.77 -0.82 -55.55
N ASP A 214 -38.77 -0.64 -56.43
CA ASP A 214 -39.01 -0.28 -57.84
C ASP A 214 -39.10 -1.47 -58.83
N SER A 215 -39.00 -2.73 -58.37
CA SER A 215 -38.96 -3.91 -59.27
C SER A 215 -40.29 -4.66 -59.44
N LYS A 216 -41.42 -4.05 -59.10
CA LYS A 216 -42.76 -4.60 -59.41
C LYS A 216 -43.67 -3.52 -60.00
N GLN A 217 -43.51 -3.24 -61.29
CA GLN A 217 -44.64 -2.81 -62.14
C GLN A 217 -44.38 -3.14 -63.60
#